data_AF-A0A957HGE5-F1
#
_entry.id   AF-A0A957HGE5-F1
#
_cell.length_a   1.000
_cell.length_b   1.000
_cell.length_c   1.000
_cell.angle_alpha   90.00
_cell.angle_beta   90.00
_cell.angle_gamma   90.00
#
_symmetry.space_group_name_H-M   'P 1'
#
loop_
_entity.id
_entity.type
_entity.pdbx_description
1 polymer ?
#
loop_
_entity_poly.entity_id
_entity_poly.type
_entity_poly.pdbx_seq_one_letter_code
_entity_poly.pdbx_strand_id
1 'polypeptide(L)'
;MVQWFKRLQELPTFENEETARIAALLRMGLPLGFSLNLAFFLAIIVFVPHQTVFQLALLGGLALEITGFWLLKRGYARISAWLVIIFASAMTTAVLFVLGPNYESNFITHLVIVLFAGLILGARSVPLIGGISLVSWAIGLIGYNAGWLQGQNYPMDFEYRLISDVAIFVFSCVFIFWTAYKTEQALIQSRNTTQALQQALDDLQHTTISRTFLDNILQSMAEMLVVLDMEGQIVMVNESLLNCLGYAQAELIGQPFQRISVAGISDTSSVETLLTASPVRYSESTYRAQDGSEVAVLFSSHPLAGENGQVQGVVCVAQDITEQLRNRQAMLNSEKRFLAVAEASQTAVIMMSKTNILYT
;
A
#
# COMPACT_ATOMS: atom_id res chain seq x y z
N MET A 1 16.75 32.50 -24.30
CA MET A 1 16.02 31.56 -25.19
C MET A 1 15.74 30.21 -24.53
N VAL A 2 16.73 29.58 -23.87
CA VAL A 2 16.59 28.23 -23.26
C VAL A 2 15.58 28.13 -22.10
N GLN A 3 15.46 29.15 -21.24
CA GLN A 3 14.52 29.12 -20.11
C GLN A 3 13.04 29.25 -20.51
N TRP A 4 12.74 30.07 -21.53
CA TRP A 4 11.38 30.20 -22.05
C TRP A 4 10.91 28.90 -22.71
N PHE A 5 11.82 28.21 -23.43
CA PHE A 5 11.55 26.90 -24.02
C PHE A 5 11.32 25.81 -22.96
N LYS A 6 12.11 25.82 -21.87
CA LYS A 6 11.88 24.93 -20.71
C LYS A 6 10.52 25.14 -20.05
N ARG A 7 10.14 26.40 -19.76
CA ARG A 7 8.78 26.73 -19.25
C ARG A 7 7.68 26.35 -20.22
N LEU A 8 7.97 26.32 -21.52
CA LEU A 8 7.01 25.88 -22.53
C LEU A 8 6.75 24.38 -22.49
N GLN A 9 7.72 23.60 -22.00
CA GLN A 9 7.64 22.14 -21.87
C GLN A 9 7.13 21.69 -20.50
N GLU A 10 7.10 22.55 -19.49
CA GLU A 10 6.58 22.24 -18.16
C GLU A 10 5.04 22.11 -18.22
N LEU A 11 4.54 20.93 -17.86
CA LEU A 11 3.11 20.67 -17.71
C LEU A 11 2.65 21.06 -16.30
N PRO A 12 1.37 21.45 -16.12
CA PRO A 12 0.81 21.54 -14.78
C PRO A 12 0.91 20.18 -14.06
N THR A 13 1.14 20.21 -12.76
CA THR A 13 1.07 19.02 -11.91
C THR A 13 -0.39 18.61 -11.76
N PHE A 14 -0.68 17.33 -11.98
CA PHE A 14 -2.03 16.78 -11.87
C PHE A 14 -2.12 15.94 -10.60
N GLU A 15 -3.12 16.20 -9.76
CA GLU A 15 -3.39 15.39 -8.56
C GLU A 15 -3.91 13.99 -8.89
N ASN A 16 -4.65 13.86 -9.99
CA ASN A 16 -5.18 12.58 -10.46
C ASN A 16 -4.15 11.87 -11.35
N GLU A 17 -3.73 10.68 -10.92
CA GLU A 17 -2.76 9.81 -11.60
C GLU A 17 -3.19 9.47 -13.05
N GLU A 18 -4.49 9.28 -13.28
CA GLU A 18 -5.03 9.03 -14.62
C GLU A 18 -4.85 10.25 -15.53
N THR A 19 -5.14 11.45 -15.02
CA THR A 19 -4.98 12.71 -15.75
C THR A 19 -3.51 13.02 -16.00
N ALA A 20 -2.63 12.71 -15.05
CA ALA A 20 -1.18 12.82 -15.20
C ALA A 20 -0.66 11.91 -16.32
N ARG A 21 -1.14 10.66 -16.38
CA ARG A 21 -0.82 9.72 -17.45
C ARG A 21 -1.29 10.23 -18.82
N ILE A 22 -2.54 10.68 -18.92
CA ILE A 22 -3.10 11.25 -20.15
C ILE A 22 -2.23 12.42 -20.62
N ALA A 23 -1.90 13.33 -19.72
CA ALA A 23 -1.10 14.51 -20.02
C ALA A 23 0.32 14.15 -20.48
N ALA A 24 0.95 13.14 -19.87
CA ALA A 24 2.27 12.66 -20.27
C ALA A 24 2.27 12.10 -21.69
N LEU A 25 1.23 11.34 -22.06
CA LEU A 25 1.05 10.81 -23.42
C LEU A 25 0.82 11.92 -24.44
N LEU A 26 -0.07 12.88 -24.13
CA LEU A 26 -0.36 14.00 -25.03
C LEU A 26 0.83 14.94 -25.23
N ARG A 27 1.68 15.13 -24.20
CA ARG A 27 2.89 15.96 -24.31
C ARG A 27 3.85 15.46 -25.38
N MET A 28 3.93 14.14 -25.57
CA MET A 28 4.75 13.53 -26.61
C MET A 28 4.00 13.44 -27.94
N GLY A 29 2.70 13.09 -27.90
CA GLY A 29 1.89 12.87 -29.09
C GLY A 29 1.55 14.15 -29.86
N LEU A 30 1.19 15.24 -29.19
CA LEU A 30 0.75 16.48 -29.85
C LEU A 30 1.83 17.13 -30.73
N PRO A 31 3.09 17.29 -30.30
CA PRO A 31 4.13 17.84 -31.17
C PRO A 31 4.44 16.95 -32.38
N LEU A 32 4.37 15.63 -32.20
CA LEU A 32 4.58 14.67 -33.28
C LEU A 32 3.44 14.75 -34.31
N GLY A 33 2.18 14.74 -33.83
CA GLY A 33 0.99 14.94 -34.65
C GLY A 33 1.05 16.24 -35.44
N PHE A 34 1.37 17.35 -34.77
CA PHE A 34 1.53 18.66 -35.40
C PHE A 34 2.60 18.66 -36.50
N SER A 35 3.76 18.06 -36.23
CA SER A 35 4.85 18.00 -37.20
C SER A 35 4.47 17.19 -38.45
N LEU A 36 3.76 16.08 -38.26
CA LEU A 36 3.28 15.24 -39.34
C LEU A 36 2.18 15.93 -40.15
N ASN A 37 1.18 16.49 -39.47
CA ASN A 37 0.09 17.21 -40.10
C ASN A 37 0.62 18.42 -40.90
N LEU A 38 1.60 19.14 -40.36
CA LEU A 38 2.27 20.23 -41.06
C LEU A 38 3.04 19.75 -42.29
N ALA A 39 3.75 18.63 -42.18
CA ALA A 39 4.46 18.04 -43.32
C ALA A 39 3.50 17.60 -44.43
N PHE A 40 2.38 16.96 -44.07
CA PHE A 40 1.33 16.59 -45.02
C PHE A 40 0.68 17.82 -45.68
N PHE A 41 0.39 18.86 -44.89
CA PHE A 41 -0.15 20.12 -45.39
C PHE A 41 0.78 20.77 -46.42
N LEU A 42 2.08 20.87 -46.10
CA LEU A 42 3.08 21.42 -47.01
C LEU A 42 3.22 20.58 -48.28
N ALA A 43 3.25 19.25 -48.15
CA ALA A 43 3.31 18.35 -49.30
C ALA A 43 2.09 18.57 -50.22
N ILE A 44 0.89 18.69 -49.67
CA ILE A 44 -0.31 18.84 -50.47
C ILE A 44 -0.42 20.21 -51.13
N ILE A 45 0.06 21.27 -50.49
CA ILE A 45 0.16 22.58 -51.16
C ILE A 45 1.09 22.49 -52.38
N VAL A 46 2.21 21.79 -52.26
CA VAL A 46 3.21 21.71 -53.33
C VAL A 46 2.77 20.79 -54.45
N PHE A 47 2.27 19.60 -54.11
CA PHE A 47 2.01 18.53 -55.07
C PHE A 47 0.55 18.48 -55.55
N VAL A 48 -0.39 19.01 -54.77
CA VAL A 48 -1.82 19.00 -55.11
C VAL A 48 -2.48 20.37 -54.84
N PRO A 49 -1.98 21.46 -55.45
CA PRO A 49 -2.35 22.84 -55.11
C PRO A 49 -3.84 23.15 -55.34
N HIS A 50 -4.52 22.41 -56.22
CA HIS A 50 -5.92 22.65 -56.58
C HIS A 50 -6.94 22.09 -55.56
N GLN A 51 -6.49 21.35 -54.54
CA GLN A 51 -7.36 20.72 -53.54
C GLN A 51 -7.62 21.62 -52.32
N THR A 52 -8.32 22.73 -52.53
CA THR A 52 -8.58 23.74 -51.49
C THR A 52 -9.35 23.19 -50.28
N VAL A 53 -10.32 22.29 -50.49
CA VAL A 53 -11.08 21.66 -49.40
C VAL A 53 -10.18 20.81 -48.49
N PHE A 54 -9.27 20.04 -49.08
CA PHE A 54 -8.35 19.18 -48.34
C PHE A 54 -7.29 20.00 -47.58
N GLN A 55 -6.78 21.07 -48.20
CA GLN A 55 -5.85 22.02 -47.58
C GLN A 55 -6.51 22.72 -46.37
N LEU A 56 -7.76 23.15 -46.48
CA LEU A 56 -8.50 23.77 -45.38
C LEU A 56 -8.73 22.80 -44.21
N ALA A 57 -8.99 21.52 -44.50
CA ALA A 57 -9.15 20.49 -43.48
C ALA A 57 -7.86 20.27 -42.66
N LEU A 58 -6.70 20.20 -43.34
CA LEU A 58 -5.40 20.07 -42.68
C LEU A 58 -5.04 21.31 -41.84
N LEU A 59 -5.32 22.52 -42.36
CA LEU A 59 -5.21 23.77 -41.60
C LEU A 59 -6.07 23.78 -40.34
N GLY A 60 -7.33 23.31 -40.45
CA GLY A 60 -8.21 23.12 -39.31
C GLY A 60 -7.64 22.14 -38.28
N GLY A 61 -6.98 21.08 -38.76
CA GLY A 61 -6.25 20.14 -37.91
C GLY A 61 -5.12 20.76 -37.13
N LEU A 62 -4.27 21.57 -37.79
CA LEU A 62 -3.19 22.29 -37.12
C LEU A 62 -3.74 23.23 -36.03
N ALA A 63 -4.85 23.92 -36.30
CA ALA A 63 -5.52 24.77 -35.31
C ALA A 63 -6.05 23.97 -34.11
N LEU A 64 -6.61 22.77 -34.36
CA LEU A 64 -7.10 21.89 -33.31
C LEU A 64 -5.96 21.30 -32.47
N GLU A 65 -4.83 20.93 -33.06
CA GLU A 65 -3.65 20.46 -32.32
C GLU A 65 -3.04 21.57 -31.45
N ILE A 66 -2.99 22.81 -31.96
CA ILE A 66 -2.60 23.99 -31.17
C ILE A 66 -3.58 24.19 -30.00
N THR A 67 -4.89 24.04 -30.26
CA THR A 67 -5.93 24.16 -29.23
C THR A 67 -5.81 23.06 -28.18
N GLY A 68 -5.53 21.83 -28.59
CA GLY A 68 -5.25 20.70 -27.71
C GLY A 68 -4.04 20.98 -26.81
N PHE A 69 -2.94 21.46 -27.39
CA PHE A 69 -1.75 21.84 -26.63
C PHE A 69 -2.02 22.96 -25.61
N TRP A 70 -2.81 23.94 -26.00
CA TRP A 70 -3.24 25.02 -25.10
C TRP A 70 -4.12 24.53 -23.94
N LEU A 71 -5.09 23.65 -24.22
CA LEU A 71 -5.94 23.01 -23.21
C LEU A 71 -5.14 22.16 -22.24
N LEU A 72 -4.18 21.38 -22.77
CA LEU A 72 -3.28 20.55 -21.97
C LEU A 72 -2.50 21.41 -20.96
N LYS A 73 -1.99 22.57 -21.37
CA LYS A 73 -1.31 23.52 -20.49
C LYS A 73 -2.18 24.12 -19.41
N ARG A 74 -3.49 24.23 -19.64
CA ARG A 74 -4.47 24.71 -18.65
C ARG A 74 -4.98 23.61 -17.71
N GLY A 75 -4.46 22.39 -17.82
CA GLY A 75 -4.86 21.27 -16.99
C GLY A 75 -6.07 20.49 -17.52
N TYR A 76 -6.57 20.81 -18.72
CA TYR A 76 -7.70 20.10 -19.33
C TYR A 76 -7.24 18.90 -20.17
N ALA A 77 -6.45 18.00 -19.58
CA ALA A 77 -5.81 16.90 -20.32
C ALA A 77 -6.82 15.95 -20.99
N ARG A 78 -7.93 15.60 -20.31
CA ARG A 78 -9.00 14.77 -20.89
C ARG A 78 -9.68 15.42 -22.09
N ILE A 79 -9.99 16.71 -22.00
CA ILE A 79 -10.64 17.44 -23.10
C ILE A 79 -9.69 17.52 -24.29
N SER A 80 -8.40 17.80 -24.04
CA SER A 80 -7.38 17.76 -25.09
C SER A 80 -7.27 16.39 -25.75
N ALA A 81 -7.33 15.29 -24.99
CA ALA A 81 -7.28 13.94 -25.55
C ALA A 81 -8.49 13.63 -26.43
N TRP A 82 -9.69 13.95 -25.97
CA TRP A 82 -10.92 13.81 -26.76
C TRP A 82 -10.85 14.63 -28.05
N LEU A 83 -10.37 15.87 -27.97
CA LEU A 83 -10.26 16.76 -29.12
C LEU A 83 -9.34 16.17 -30.20
N VAL A 84 -8.18 15.63 -29.80
CA VAL A 84 -7.23 14.97 -30.73
C VAL A 84 -7.85 13.75 -31.40
N ILE A 85 -8.53 12.89 -30.63
CA ILE A 85 -9.08 11.65 -31.16
C ILE A 85 -10.28 11.90 -32.07
N ILE A 86 -11.18 12.80 -31.66
CA ILE A 86 -12.33 13.20 -32.48
C ILE A 86 -11.84 13.84 -33.78
N PHE A 87 -10.81 14.69 -33.71
CA PHE A 87 -10.22 15.29 -34.89
C PHE A 87 -9.63 14.23 -35.83
N ALA A 88 -8.80 13.31 -35.32
CA ALA A 88 -8.21 12.25 -36.14
C ALA A 88 -9.28 11.38 -36.82
N SER A 89 -10.37 11.06 -36.11
CA SER A 89 -11.50 10.31 -36.67
C SER A 89 -12.26 11.11 -37.73
N ALA A 90 -12.57 12.39 -37.46
CA ALA A 90 -13.24 13.26 -38.40
C ALA A 90 -12.40 13.48 -39.67
N MET A 91 -11.09 13.64 -39.52
CA MET A 91 -10.15 13.82 -40.63
C MET A 91 -10.08 12.56 -41.50
N THR A 92 -9.96 11.38 -40.89
CA THR A 92 -9.97 10.10 -41.63
C THR A 92 -11.28 9.89 -42.37
N THR A 93 -12.39 10.29 -41.75
CA THR A 93 -13.71 10.28 -42.39
C THR A 93 -13.73 11.26 -43.56
N ALA A 94 -13.28 12.51 -43.40
CA ALA A 94 -13.25 13.49 -44.48
C ALA A 94 -12.40 13.05 -45.67
N VAL A 95 -11.25 12.40 -45.42
CA VAL A 95 -10.40 11.79 -46.46
C VAL A 95 -11.17 10.77 -47.28
N LEU A 96 -11.96 9.91 -46.63
CA LEU A 96 -12.82 8.92 -47.29
C LEU A 96 -13.84 9.57 -48.22
N PHE A 97 -14.43 10.70 -47.82
CA PHE A 97 -15.42 11.43 -48.62
C PHE A 97 -14.78 12.17 -49.80
N VAL A 98 -13.56 12.69 -49.66
CA VAL A 98 -12.90 13.54 -50.69
C VAL A 98 -12.15 12.70 -51.72
N LEU A 99 -11.35 11.72 -51.29
CA LEU A 99 -10.49 10.92 -52.16
C LEU A 99 -11.19 9.65 -52.68
N GLY A 100 -12.40 9.38 -52.19
CA GLY A 100 -13.10 8.13 -52.45
C GLY A 100 -12.52 6.95 -51.67
N PRO A 101 -13.18 5.78 -51.75
CA PRO A 101 -12.82 4.67 -50.90
C PRO A 101 -11.70 3.83 -51.51
N ASN A 102 -10.50 3.98 -50.96
CA ASN A 102 -9.63 2.83 -50.73
C ASN A 102 -10.08 2.17 -49.43
N TYR A 103 -11.01 1.22 -49.53
CA TYR A 103 -11.70 0.61 -48.37
C TYR A 103 -10.76 0.00 -47.34
N GLU A 104 -9.71 -0.68 -47.82
CA GLU A 104 -8.78 -1.40 -46.97
C GLU A 104 -7.92 -0.44 -46.15
N SER A 105 -7.41 0.65 -46.75
CA SER A 105 -6.58 1.63 -46.04
C SER A 105 -7.39 2.45 -45.03
N ASN A 106 -8.64 2.80 -45.34
CA ASN A 106 -9.49 3.58 -44.44
C ASN A 106 -9.97 2.79 -43.22
N PHE A 107 -10.23 1.49 -43.35
CA PHE A 107 -10.60 0.64 -42.23
C PHE A 107 -9.42 0.50 -41.24
N ILE A 108 -8.21 0.24 -41.76
CA ILE A 108 -6.99 0.13 -40.96
C ILE A 108 -6.73 1.43 -40.18
N THR A 109 -6.90 2.58 -40.83
CA THR A 109 -6.68 3.90 -40.20
C THR A 109 -7.65 4.15 -39.04
N HIS A 110 -8.91 3.75 -39.17
CA HIS A 110 -9.89 3.81 -38.08
C HIS A 110 -9.52 2.87 -36.92
N LEU A 111 -9.02 1.67 -37.20
CA LEU A 111 -8.56 0.72 -36.17
C LEU A 111 -7.39 1.29 -35.36
N VAL A 112 -6.45 1.95 -36.04
CA VAL A 112 -5.34 2.67 -35.39
C VAL A 112 -5.87 3.76 -34.44
N ILE A 113 -6.86 4.55 -34.85
CA ILE A 113 -7.46 5.59 -34.00
C ILE A 113 -8.12 5.00 -32.74
N VAL A 114 -8.80 3.85 -32.87
CA VAL A 114 -9.40 3.13 -31.75
C VAL A 114 -8.35 2.64 -30.76
N LEU A 115 -7.20 2.14 -31.25
CA LEU A 115 -6.08 1.74 -30.41
C LEU A 115 -5.47 2.94 -29.67
N PHE A 116 -5.25 4.06 -30.37
CA PHE A 116 -4.76 5.30 -29.75
C PHE A 116 -5.72 5.83 -28.69
N ALA A 117 -7.02 5.74 -28.93
CA ALA A 117 -8.02 6.08 -27.95
C ALA A 117 -7.91 5.23 -26.68
N GLY A 118 -7.80 3.92 -26.81
CA GLY A 118 -7.59 3.03 -25.67
C GLY A 118 -6.32 3.34 -24.88
N LEU A 119 -5.25 3.70 -25.58
CA LEU A 119 -3.96 4.02 -24.97
C LEU A 119 -4.00 5.37 -24.22
N ILE A 120 -4.61 6.40 -24.83
CA ILE A 120 -4.69 7.75 -24.28
C ILE A 120 -5.82 7.87 -23.26
N LEU A 121 -7.07 7.61 -23.66
CA LEU A 121 -8.27 7.80 -22.84
C LEU A 121 -8.64 6.58 -21.97
N GLY A 122 -7.92 5.47 -22.13
CA GLY A 122 -8.17 4.23 -21.38
C GLY A 122 -9.17 3.29 -22.06
N ALA A 123 -9.18 2.04 -21.61
CA ALA A 123 -9.93 0.94 -22.24
C ALA A 123 -11.44 1.19 -22.36
N ARG A 124 -12.03 1.99 -21.45
CA ARG A 124 -13.46 2.34 -21.48
C ARG A 124 -13.86 3.19 -22.69
N SER A 125 -12.91 3.90 -23.31
CA SER A 125 -13.15 4.73 -24.49
C SER A 125 -13.22 3.91 -25.80
N VAL A 126 -12.58 2.73 -25.81
CA VAL A 126 -12.47 1.83 -26.97
C VAL A 126 -13.83 1.46 -27.57
N PRO A 127 -14.84 0.98 -26.82
CA PRO A 127 -16.12 0.61 -27.41
C PRO A 127 -16.86 1.81 -28.03
N LEU A 128 -16.80 2.98 -27.40
CA LEU A 128 -17.46 4.18 -27.92
C LEU A 128 -16.82 4.64 -29.23
N ILE A 129 -15.49 4.77 -29.25
CA ILE A 129 -14.75 5.25 -30.41
C ILE A 129 -14.72 4.20 -31.51
N GLY A 130 -14.67 2.92 -31.14
CA GLY A 130 -14.83 1.79 -32.05
C GLY A 130 -16.19 1.79 -32.72
N GLY A 131 -17.27 2.03 -31.97
CA GLY A 131 -18.62 2.18 -32.51
C GLY A 131 -18.73 3.35 -33.49
N ILE A 132 -18.25 4.53 -33.11
CA ILE A 132 -18.25 5.72 -33.99
C ILE A 132 -17.45 5.46 -35.27
N SER A 133 -16.27 4.84 -35.14
CA SER A 133 -15.39 4.52 -36.25
C SER A 133 -16.01 3.51 -37.21
N LEU A 134 -16.67 2.49 -36.67
CA LEU A 134 -17.34 1.45 -37.46
C LEU A 134 -18.57 2.00 -38.18
N VAL A 135 -19.34 2.87 -37.53
CA VAL A 135 -20.47 3.58 -38.15
C VAL A 135 -19.98 4.50 -39.26
N SER A 136 -18.91 5.27 -39.03
CA SER A 136 -18.32 6.15 -40.04
C SER A 136 -17.87 5.36 -41.28
N TRP A 137 -17.14 4.27 -41.07
CA TRP A 137 -16.72 3.38 -42.15
C TRP A 137 -17.92 2.76 -42.90
N ALA A 138 -18.94 2.28 -42.18
CA ALA A 138 -20.13 1.68 -42.77
C ALA A 138 -20.93 2.70 -43.61
N ILE A 139 -21.07 3.94 -43.14
CA ILE A 139 -21.69 5.04 -43.90
C ILE A 139 -20.90 5.30 -45.18
N GLY A 140 -19.57 5.33 -45.10
CA GLY A 140 -18.69 5.46 -46.26
C GLY A 140 -18.91 4.36 -47.31
N LEU A 141 -18.98 3.11 -46.85
CA LEU A 141 -19.21 1.93 -47.69
C LEU A 141 -20.60 1.96 -48.37
N ILE A 142 -21.64 2.27 -47.61
CA ILE A 142 -23.01 2.38 -48.14
C ILE A 142 -23.09 3.54 -49.14
N GLY A 143 -22.53 4.70 -48.78
CA GLY A 143 -22.56 5.90 -49.62
C GLY A 143 -21.87 5.70 -50.96
N TYR A 144 -20.76 4.97 -51.01
CA TYR A 144 -20.13 4.64 -52.29
C TYR A 144 -20.93 3.63 -53.10
N ASN A 145 -21.42 2.54 -52.48
CA ASN A 145 -22.20 1.52 -53.19
C ASN A 145 -23.53 2.08 -53.73
N ALA A 146 -24.11 3.06 -53.04
CA ALA A 146 -25.27 3.82 -53.48
C ALA A 146 -24.94 4.90 -54.54
N GLY A 147 -23.66 5.13 -54.83
CA GLY A 147 -23.19 6.13 -55.78
C GLY A 147 -23.22 7.58 -55.27
N TRP A 148 -23.48 7.80 -53.98
CA TRP A 148 -23.47 9.13 -53.34
C TRP A 148 -22.04 9.65 -53.11
N LEU A 149 -21.11 8.73 -52.86
CA LEU A 149 -19.69 9.02 -52.68
C LEU A 149 -18.94 8.42 -53.85
N GLN A 150 -18.74 9.19 -54.91
CA GLN A 150 -17.87 8.79 -56.01
C GLN A 150 -16.53 9.48 -55.82
N GLY A 151 -15.49 8.70 -55.55
CA GLY A 151 -14.13 9.22 -55.52
C GLY A 151 -13.79 9.83 -56.87
N GLN A 152 -13.12 10.98 -56.88
CA GLN A 152 -12.34 11.30 -58.05
C GLN A 152 -11.26 10.23 -58.15
N ASN A 153 -11.34 9.37 -59.17
CA ASN A 153 -10.27 8.47 -59.56
C ASN A 153 -9.10 9.34 -60.02
N TYR A 154 -8.35 9.88 -59.06
CA TYR A 154 -7.04 10.43 -59.33
C TYR A 154 -6.17 9.24 -59.73
N PRO A 155 -5.65 9.20 -60.98
CA PRO A 155 -4.50 8.34 -61.24
C PRO A 155 -3.39 8.86 -60.33
N MET A 156 -3.24 8.24 -59.16
CA MET A 156 -2.07 8.47 -58.33
C MET A 156 -0.90 7.93 -59.12
N ASP A 157 -0.12 8.81 -59.75
CA ASP A 157 1.12 8.44 -60.39
C ASP A 157 1.97 7.62 -59.41
N PHE A 158 2.72 6.64 -59.92
CA PHE A 158 3.49 5.69 -59.10
C PHE A 158 4.31 6.38 -57.99
N GLU A 159 4.86 7.56 -58.28
CA GLU A 159 5.61 8.38 -57.33
C GLU A 159 4.78 8.77 -56.08
N TYR A 160 3.51 9.13 -56.25
CA TYR A 160 2.64 9.52 -55.12
C TYR A 160 2.29 8.32 -54.23
N ARG A 161 1.99 7.18 -54.83
CA ARG A 161 1.69 5.95 -54.10
C ARG A 161 2.94 5.45 -53.34
N LEU A 162 4.11 5.57 -53.96
CA LEU A 162 5.39 5.24 -53.31
C LEU A 162 5.67 6.15 -52.11
N ILE A 163 5.47 7.47 -52.25
CA ILE A 163 5.67 8.42 -51.15
C ILE A 163 4.68 8.15 -50.00
N SER A 164 3.41 7.90 -50.29
CA SER A 164 2.41 7.60 -49.25
C SER A 164 2.72 6.30 -48.51
N ASP A 165 3.11 5.25 -49.23
CA ASP A 165 3.38 3.94 -48.62
C ASP A 165 4.65 3.97 -47.78
N VAL A 166 5.70 4.65 -48.23
CA VAL A 166 6.93 4.85 -47.45
C VAL A 166 6.65 5.69 -46.20
N ALA A 167 5.81 6.74 -46.30
CA ALA A 167 5.44 7.55 -45.15
C ALA A 167 4.66 6.73 -44.09
N ILE A 168 3.70 5.90 -44.52
CA ILE A 168 2.94 5.00 -43.64
C ILE A 168 3.86 3.97 -42.99
N PHE A 169 4.81 3.41 -43.74
CA PHE A 169 5.77 2.43 -43.23
C PHE A 169 6.68 3.04 -42.17
N VAL A 170 7.30 4.20 -42.46
CA VAL A 170 8.16 4.91 -41.50
C VAL A 170 7.36 5.29 -40.25
N PHE A 171 6.13 5.78 -40.41
CA PHE A 171 5.25 6.11 -39.27
C PHE A 171 4.95 4.89 -38.41
N SER A 172 4.62 3.76 -39.04
CA SER A 172 4.34 2.50 -38.35
C SER A 172 5.56 2.00 -37.59
N CYS A 173 6.76 2.10 -38.16
CA CYS A 173 8.01 1.73 -37.49
C CYS A 173 8.29 2.62 -36.27
N VAL A 174 8.17 3.95 -36.40
CA VAL A 174 8.35 4.89 -35.28
C VAL A 174 7.32 4.63 -34.18
N PHE A 175 6.07 4.36 -34.56
CA PHE A 175 5.00 4.05 -33.63
C PHE A 175 5.23 2.72 -32.88
N ILE A 176 5.59 1.65 -33.59
CA ILE A 176 5.88 0.35 -32.98
C ILE A 176 7.09 0.46 -32.05
N PHE A 177 8.15 1.13 -32.48
CA PHE A 177 9.32 1.37 -31.64
C PHE A 177 8.94 2.15 -30.37
N TRP A 178 8.13 3.21 -30.52
CA TRP A 178 7.70 4.03 -29.40
C TRP A 178 6.81 3.26 -28.41
N THR A 179 5.85 2.49 -28.91
CA THR A 179 4.98 1.66 -28.05
C THR A 179 5.79 0.58 -27.34
N ALA A 180 6.67 -0.13 -28.06
CA ALA A 180 7.57 -1.14 -27.49
C ALA A 180 8.46 -0.53 -26.38
N TYR A 181 9.13 0.59 -26.66
CA TYR A 181 9.97 1.29 -25.69
C TYR A 181 9.19 1.71 -24.45
N LYS A 182 7.97 2.23 -24.61
CA LYS A 182 7.12 2.62 -23.48
C LYS A 182 6.65 1.41 -22.66
N THR A 183 6.28 0.31 -23.32
CA THR A 183 5.90 -0.92 -22.61
C THR A 183 7.08 -1.50 -21.84
N GLU A 184 8.28 -1.47 -22.40
CA GLU A 184 9.50 -1.92 -21.75
C GLU A 184 9.81 -1.08 -20.50
N GLN A 185 9.72 0.25 -20.61
CA GLN A 185 9.90 1.13 -19.45
C GLN A 185 8.87 0.87 -18.35
N ALA A 186 7.60 0.69 -18.71
CA ALA A 186 6.54 0.39 -17.74
C ALA A 186 6.78 -0.96 -17.04
N LEU A 187 7.26 -1.97 -17.79
CA LEU A 187 7.63 -3.28 -17.25
C LEU A 187 8.80 -3.19 -16.27
N ILE A 188 9.86 -2.43 -16.62
CA ILE A 188 11.00 -2.20 -15.74
C ILE A 188 10.54 -1.52 -14.44
N GLN A 189 9.71 -0.49 -14.55
CA GLN A 189 9.19 0.22 -13.39
C GLN A 189 8.34 -0.70 -12.50
N SER A 190 7.43 -1.48 -13.09
CA SER A 190 6.63 -2.45 -12.35
C SER A 190 7.50 -3.45 -11.59
N ARG A 191 8.54 -3.99 -12.24
CA ARG A 191 9.47 -4.94 -11.61
C ARG A 191 10.19 -4.33 -10.42
N ASN A 192 10.68 -3.10 -10.55
CA ASN A 192 11.37 -2.39 -9.47
C ASN A 192 10.44 -2.12 -8.27
N THR A 193 9.19 -1.72 -8.52
CA THR A 193 8.20 -1.49 -7.46
C THR A 193 7.86 -2.80 -6.73
N THR A 194 7.68 -3.90 -7.47
CA THR A 194 7.42 -5.22 -6.85
C THR A 194 8.61 -5.69 -6.00
N GLN A 195 9.84 -5.48 -6.47
CA GLN A 195 11.04 -5.80 -5.68
C GLN A 195 11.15 -4.96 -4.40
N ALA A 196 10.90 -3.65 -4.50
CA ALA A 196 10.92 -2.77 -3.34
C ALA A 196 9.83 -3.15 -2.31
N LEU A 197 8.64 -3.52 -2.77
CA LEU A 197 7.57 -4.00 -1.91
C LEU A 197 7.95 -5.31 -1.20
N GLN A 198 8.53 -6.25 -1.94
CA GLN A 198 8.99 -7.51 -1.37
C GLN A 198 10.05 -7.28 -0.28
N GLN A 199 11.01 -6.39 -0.54
CA GLN A 199 12.05 -6.05 0.43
C GLN A 199 11.48 -5.36 1.67
N ALA A 200 10.50 -4.46 1.51
CA ALA A 200 9.80 -3.85 2.64
C ALA A 200 9.00 -4.87 3.46
N LEU A 201 8.41 -5.88 2.81
CA LEU A 201 7.73 -6.98 3.51
C LEU A 201 8.72 -7.83 4.32
N ASP A 202 9.88 -8.17 3.75
CA ASP A 202 10.93 -8.92 4.45
C ASP A 202 11.46 -8.10 5.65
N ASP A 203 11.68 -6.80 5.49
CA ASP A 203 12.10 -5.90 6.58
C ASP A 203 11.04 -5.79 7.69
N LEU A 204 9.75 -5.75 7.33
CA LEU A 204 8.65 -5.79 8.30
C LEU A 204 8.63 -7.12 9.06
N GLN A 205 8.87 -8.24 8.39
CA GLN A 205 8.98 -9.55 9.05
C GLN A 205 10.16 -9.59 10.03
N HIS A 206 11.30 -8.98 9.69
CA HIS A 206 12.46 -8.88 10.59
C HIS A 206 12.25 -7.92 11.77
N THR A 207 11.38 -6.91 11.64
CA THR A 207 11.10 -5.91 12.70
C THR A 207 9.94 -6.29 13.62
N THR A 208 9.12 -7.29 13.29
CA THR A 208 7.97 -7.74 14.10
C THR A 208 8.39 -8.63 15.30
N ILE A 209 9.50 -8.26 15.94
CA ILE A 209 10.08 -8.90 17.12
C ILE A 209 10.64 -10.30 16.80
N SER A 210 11.95 -10.36 16.60
CA SER A 210 12.69 -11.63 16.57
C SER A 210 12.31 -12.46 17.80
N ARG A 211 11.92 -13.73 17.63
CA ARG A 211 11.68 -14.67 18.76
C ARG A 211 12.81 -14.59 19.78
N THR A 212 14.05 -14.46 19.30
CA THR A 212 15.25 -14.27 20.11
C THR A 212 15.19 -13.05 21.03
N PHE A 213 14.57 -11.95 20.62
CA PHE A 213 14.42 -10.76 21.48
C PHE A 213 13.37 -10.96 22.58
N LEU A 214 12.24 -11.59 22.27
CA LEU A 214 11.25 -11.98 23.30
C LEU A 214 11.84 -12.99 24.26
N ASP A 215 12.53 -14.01 23.74
CA ASP A 215 13.21 -15.04 24.54
C ASP A 215 14.23 -14.39 25.48
N ASN A 216 15.04 -13.45 24.98
CA ASN A 216 16.01 -12.71 25.80
C ASN A 216 15.33 -11.83 26.88
N ILE A 217 14.22 -11.16 26.55
CA ILE A 217 13.46 -10.39 27.55
C ILE A 217 12.94 -11.33 28.63
N LEU A 218 12.26 -12.42 28.25
CA LEU A 218 11.67 -13.38 29.18
C LEU A 218 12.73 -14.05 30.07
N GLN A 219 13.92 -14.34 29.53
CA GLN A 219 15.06 -14.86 30.31
C GLN A 219 15.66 -13.82 31.26
N SER A 220 15.62 -12.53 30.91
CA SER A 220 16.16 -11.47 31.77
C SER A 220 15.23 -11.05 32.92
N MET A 221 13.97 -11.49 32.91
CA MET A 221 13.00 -11.16 33.96
C MET A 221 13.29 -11.94 35.25
N ALA A 222 13.54 -11.22 36.35
CA ALA A 222 13.75 -11.81 37.67
C ALA A 222 12.46 -12.37 38.30
N GLU A 223 11.30 -11.90 37.85
CA GLU A 223 9.99 -12.37 38.32
C GLU A 223 9.62 -13.70 37.68
N MET A 224 8.87 -14.53 38.39
CA MET A 224 8.35 -15.79 37.85
C MET A 224 7.23 -15.49 36.85
N LEU A 225 7.29 -16.08 35.66
CA LEU A 225 6.29 -15.90 34.62
C LEU A 225 5.72 -17.24 34.19
N VAL A 226 4.41 -17.30 34.07
CA VAL A 226 3.67 -18.45 33.55
C VAL A 226 2.54 -17.98 32.63
N VAL A 227 2.38 -18.64 31.48
CA VAL A 227 1.29 -18.40 30.55
C VAL A 227 0.38 -19.61 30.52
N LEU A 228 -0.92 -19.34 30.62
CA LEU A 228 -1.99 -20.33 30.62
C LEU A 228 -2.82 -20.22 29.34
N ASP A 229 -3.28 -21.36 28.81
CA ASP A 229 -4.33 -21.40 27.79
C ASP A 229 -5.74 -21.20 28.39
N MET A 230 -6.76 -21.29 27.55
CA MET A 230 -8.16 -21.13 27.93
C MET A 230 -8.69 -22.27 28.81
N GLU A 231 -7.98 -23.39 28.84
CA GLU A 231 -8.26 -24.55 29.68
C GLU A 231 -7.49 -24.48 31.03
N GLY A 232 -6.66 -23.44 31.22
CA GLY A 232 -5.84 -23.25 32.41
C GLY A 232 -4.60 -24.14 32.48
N GLN A 233 -4.19 -24.72 31.35
CA GLN A 233 -2.96 -25.49 31.24
C GLN A 233 -1.78 -24.57 31.00
N ILE A 234 -0.63 -24.94 31.56
CA ILE A 234 0.60 -24.18 31.41
C ILE A 234 1.16 -24.38 29.99
N VAL A 235 1.20 -23.30 29.22
CA VAL A 235 1.74 -23.29 27.85
C VAL A 235 3.18 -22.78 27.81
N MET A 236 3.55 -21.90 28.74
CA MET A 236 4.90 -21.32 28.81
C MET A 236 5.26 -20.97 30.24
N VAL A 237 6.55 -21.11 30.58
CA VAL A 237 7.15 -20.65 31.83
C VAL A 237 8.51 -20.03 31.55
N ASN A 238 8.95 -19.06 32.34
CA ASN A 238 10.31 -18.54 32.26
C ASN A 238 11.28 -19.28 33.21
N GLU A 239 12.57 -19.04 33.03
CA GLU A 239 13.64 -19.71 33.79
C GLU A 239 13.59 -19.37 35.29
N SER A 240 13.21 -18.15 35.64
CA SER A 240 13.06 -17.70 37.04
C SER A 240 12.03 -18.55 37.81
N LEU A 241 10.92 -18.94 37.19
CA LEU A 241 9.94 -19.84 37.80
C LEU A 241 10.52 -21.23 38.04
N LEU A 242 11.23 -21.78 37.05
CA LEU A 242 11.86 -23.10 37.15
C LEU A 242 12.91 -23.14 38.27
N ASN A 243 13.74 -22.09 38.35
CA ASN A 243 14.79 -21.99 39.36
C ASN A 243 14.23 -21.78 40.77
N CYS A 244 13.15 -21.01 40.92
CA CYS A 244 12.52 -20.75 42.22
C CYS A 244 11.75 -21.98 42.76
N LEU A 245 11.00 -22.68 41.90
CA LEU A 245 10.15 -23.80 42.31
C LEU A 245 10.82 -25.18 42.13
N GLY A 246 11.97 -25.25 41.47
CA GLY A 246 12.77 -26.46 41.30
C GLY A 246 12.24 -27.47 40.27
N TYR A 247 11.24 -27.11 39.45
CA TYR A 247 10.70 -28.01 38.43
C TYR A 247 11.50 -27.96 37.12
N ALA A 248 11.49 -29.06 36.37
CA ALA A 248 11.91 -29.02 34.97
C ALA A 248 10.75 -28.53 34.07
N GLN A 249 11.07 -27.83 32.98
CA GLN A 249 10.06 -27.31 32.06
C GLN A 249 9.11 -28.41 31.54
N ALA A 250 9.66 -29.57 31.18
CA ALA A 250 8.87 -30.71 30.68
C ALA A 250 7.87 -31.27 31.71
N GLU A 251 8.04 -30.98 32.99
CA GLU A 251 7.13 -31.42 34.06
C GLU A 251 5.98 -30.44 34.33
N LEU A 252 6.07 -29.22 33.79
CA LEU A 252 5.07 -28.17 33.97
C LEU A 252 4.27 -27.89 32.70
N ILE A 253 4.89 -27.95 31.52
CA ILE A 253 4.19 -27.69 30.26
C ILE A 253 3.07 -28.73 30.05
N GLY A 254 1.86 -28.25 29.75
CA GLY A 254 0.66 -29.07 29.59
C GLY A 254 0.04 -29.57 30.90
N GLN A 255 0.55 -29.14 32.05
CA GLN A 255 -0.05 -29.43 33.35
C GLN A 255 -0.97 -28.29 33.81
N PRO A 256 -1.98 -28.58 34.66
CA PRO A 256 -2.88 -27.56 35.19
C PRO A 256 -2.14 -26.61 36.13
N PHE A 257 -2.50 -25.32 36.12
CA PHE A 257 -1.89 -24.29 36.97
C PHE A 257 -1.93 -24.63 38.49
N GLN A 258 -2.94 -25.37 38.92
CA GLN A 258 -3.10 -25.87 40.30
C GLN A 258 -1.98 -26.83 40.74
N ARG A 259 -1.14 -27.31 39.82
CA ARG A 259 0.04 -28.10 40.15
C ARG A 259 1.03 -27.28 41.00
N ILE A 260 1.19 -26.00 40.67
CA ILE A 260 2.11 -25.07 41.34
C ILE A 260 1.39 -24.11 42.30
N SER A 261 0.16 -23.70 42.00
CA SER A 261 -0.60 -22.78 42.86
C SER A 261 -1.35 -23.55 43.94
N VAL A 262 -1.04 -23.28 45.21
CA VAL A 262 -1.78 -23.81 46.35
C VAL A 262 -2.89 -22.82 46.70
N ALA A 263 -4.14 -23.28 46.74
CA ALA A 263 -5.27 -22.43 47.11
C ALA A 263 -5.09 -21.94 48.57
N GLY A 264 -4.97 -20.63 48.77
CA GLY A 264 -4.76 -20.03 50.09
C GLY A 264 -5.22 -18.57 50.21
N ILE A 265 -6.18 -18.35 51.13
CA ILE A 265 -6.72 -17.12 51.76
C ILE A 265 -7.68 -16.22 50.93
N SER A 266 -7.61 -16.17 49.60
CA SER A 266 -8.63 -15.45 48.80
C SER A 266 -9.18 -16.30 47.65
N ASP A 267 -10.52 -16.40 47.57
CA ASP A 267 -11.32 -17.13 46.56
C ASP A 267 -11.09 -16.67 45.09
N THR A 268 -10.16 -15.74 44.87
CA THR A 268 -9.80 -15.12 43.59
C THR A 268 -8.78 -15.93 42.77
N SER A 269 -8.26 -17.04 43.31
CA SER A 269 -7.26 -17.90 42.65
C SER A 269 -7.85 -19.06 41.84
N SER A 270 -9.17 -19.05 41.56
CA SER A 270 -9.75 -20.02 40.63
C SER A 270 -9.32 -19.67 39.21
N VAL A 271 -8.82 -20.66 38.46
CA VAL A 271 -8.42 -20.52 37.05
C VAL A 271 -9.54 -19.87 36.22
N GLU A 272 -10.80 -20.18 36.53
CA GLU A 272 -11.97 -19.56 35.93
C GLU A 272 -12.02 -18.04 36.15
N THR A 273 -11.65 -17.53 37.33
CA THR A 273 -11.60 -16.08 37.62
C THR A 273 -10.46 -15.40 36.85
N LEU A 274 -9.31 -16.07 36.71
CA LEU A 274 -8.18 -15.55 35.94
C LEU A 274 -8.52 -15.41 34.45
N LEU A 275 -9.34 -16.32 33.92
CA LEU A 275 -9.74 -16.38 32.51
C LEU A 275 -10.94 -15.48 32.17
N THR A 276 -11.80 -15.17 33.13
CA THR A 276 -13.08 -14.46 32.90
C THR A 276 -13.14 -13.03 33.43
N ALA A 277 -12.22 -12.60 34.29
CA ALA A 277 -12.30 -11.30 34.98
C ALA A 277 -11.24 -10.26 34.55
N SER A 278 -11.49 -9.01 34.96
CA SER A 278 -10.53 -7.89 34.93
C SER A 278 -9.16 -8.28 35.50
N PRO A 279 -8.05 -7.66 35.02
CA PRO A 279 -6.69 -8.01 35.44
C PRO A 279 -6.54 -7.98 36.97
N VAL A 280 -6.06 -9.08 37.55
CA VAL A 280 -5.74 -9.18 38.97
C VAL A 280 -4.40 -8.51 39.19
N ARG A 281 -4.32 -7.59 40.16
CA ARG A 281 -3.09 -6.85 40.48
C ARG A 281 -2.71 -7.07 41.94
N TYR A 282 -1.49 -7.51 42.17
CA TYR A 282 -0.85 -7.58 43.49
C TYR A 282 -1.64 -8.40 44.52
N SER A 283 -2.03 -9.61 44.18
CA SER A 283 -2.66 -10.54 45.13
C SER A 283 -1.61 -11.46 45.76
N GLU A 284 -1.63 -11.59 47.08
CA GLU A 284 -0.78 -12.56 47.78
C GLU A 284 -1.31 -13.98 47.53
N SER A 285 -0.40 -14.94 47.36
CA SER A 285 -0.71 -16.36 47.17
C SER A 285 0.49 -17.22 47.60
N THR A 286 0.34 -18.54 47.51
CA THR A 286 1.39 -19.49 47.87
C THR A 286 1.61 -20.47 46.72
N TYR A 287 2.85 -20.56 46.25
CA TYR A 287 3.26 -21.57 45.29
C TYR A 287 3.96 -22.73 46.00
N ARG A 288 3.84 -23.93 45.43
CA ARG A 288 4.47 -25.15 45.93
C ARG A 288 5.57 -25.62 44.99
N ALA A 289 6.79 -25.67 45.52
CA ALA A 289 7.96 -26.20 44.84
C ALA A 289 7.92 -27.73 44.71
N GLN A 290 8.79 -28.30 43.87
CA GLN A 290 8.86 -29.74 43.62
C GLN A 290 9.20 -30.55 44.88
N ASP A 291 10.02 -29.99 45.77
CA ASP A 291 10.40 -30.57 47.06
C ASP A 291 9.28 -30.50 48.13
N GLY A 292 8.16 -29.86 47.79
CA GLY A 292 7.01 -29.67 48.67
C GLY A 292 7.09 -28.42 49.55
N SER A 293 8.14 -27.60 49.43
CA SER A 293 8.21 -26.32 50.13
C SER A 293 7.22 -25.29 49.57
N GLU A 294 6.78 -24.38 50.43
CA GLU A 294 5.85 -23.30 50.09
C GLU A 294 6.60 -21.97 49.94
N VAL A 295 6.37 -21.30 48.81
CA VAL A 295 6.93 -20.00 48.45
C VAL A 295 5.80 -18.98 48.48
N ALA A 296 5.93 -17.96 49.32
CA ALA A 296 4.96 -16.87 49.38
C ALA A 296 5.18 -15.95 48.18
N VAL A 297 4.14 -15.73 47.39
CA VAL A 297 4.23 -14.94 46.15
C VAL A 297 3.24 -13.79 46.13
N LEU A 298 3.65 -12.68 45.51
CA LEU A 298 2.76 -11.60 45.11
C LEU A 298 2.53 -11.74 43.61
N PHE A 299 1.32 -12.11 43.19
CA PHE A 299 1.02 -12.38 41.79
C PHE A 299 0.09 -11.33 41.15
N SER A 300 0.23 -11.17 39.84
CA SER A 300 -0.65 -10.40 38.98
C SER A 300 -0.96 -11.18 37.71
N SER A 301 -2.17 -11.04 37.17
CA SER A 301 -2.60 -11.72 35.95
C SER A 301 -3.19 -10.75 34.94
N HIS A 302 -2.91 -10.96 33.66
CA HIS A 302 -3.42 -10.17 32.55
C HIS A 302 -3.91 -11.09 31.42
N PRO A 303 -5.14 -10.89 30.90
CA PRO A 303 -5.62 -11.65 29.76
C PRO A 303 -4.87 -11.25 28.48
N LEU A 304 -4.54 -12.24 27.66
CA LEU A 304 -3.95 -12.06 26.34
C LEU A 304 -5.07 -11.91 25.29
N ALA A 305 -5.12 -10.77 24.62
CA ALA A 305 -6.10 -10.49 23.57
C ALA A 305 -5.66 -11.07 22.22
N GLY A 306 -6.53 -11.87 21.59
CA GLY A 306 -6.38 -12.33 20.21
C GLY A 306 -6.88 -11.33 19.16
N GLU A 307 -6.73 -11.68 17.89
CA GLU A 307 -6.99 -10.81 16.71
C GLU A 307 -8.39 -10.18 16.65
N ASN A 308 -9.37 -10.74 17.37
CA ASN A 308 -10.76 -10.26 17.39
C ASN A 308 -11.25 -9.79 18.77
N GLY A 309 -10.33 -9.48 19.70
CA GLY A 309 -10.68 -9.11 21.08
C GLY A 309 -11.16 -10.26 21.95
N GLN A 310 -11.08 -11.50 21.45
CA GLN A 310 -11.30 -12.71 22.25
C GLN A 310 -10.05 -13.00 23.07
N VAL A 311 -10.22 -13.35 24.35
CA VAL A 311 -9.12 -13.79 25.21
C VAL A 311 -8.60 -15.14 24.70
N GLN A 312 -7.29 -15.25 24.46
CA GLN A 312 -6.63 -16.48 23.99
C GLN A 312 -5.88 -17.22 25.11
N GLY A 313 -5.74 -16.59 26.27
CA GLY A 313 -5.02 -17.13 27.41
C GLY A 313 -4.73 -16.02 28.43
N VAL A 314 -3.94 -16.34 29.45
CA VAL A 314 -3.60 -15.40 30.53
C VAL A 314 -2.11 -15.48 30.81
N VAL A 315 -1.47 -14.33 30.94
CA VAL A 315 -0.11 -14.23 31.49
C VAL A 315 -0.18 -13.90 32.97
N CYS A 316 0.47 -14.71 33.78
CA CYS A 316 0.63 -14.51 35.21
C CYS A 316 2.10 -14.20 35.51
N VAL A 317 2.32 -13.19 36.34
CA VAL A 317 3.63 -12.81 36.84
C VAL A 317 3.59 -12.85 38.36
N ALA A 318 4.59 -13.47 38.98
CA ALA A 318 4.67 -13.67 40.42
C ALA A 318 6.06 -13.28 40.95
N GLN A 319 6.06 -12.51 42.03
CA GLN A 319 7.26 -12.12 42.75
C GLN A 319 7.36 -12.92 44.05
N ASP A 320 8.51 -13.52 44.34
CA ASP A 320 8.77 -14.14 45.64
C ASP A 320 8.89 -13.05 46.73
N ILE A 321 8.00 -13.10 47.72
CA ILE A 321 7.95 -12.17 48.85
C ILE A 321 8.34 -12.87 50.18
N THR A 322 8.86 -14.09 50.13
CA THR A 322 9.18 -14.90 51.31
C THR A 322 10.18 -14.19 52.22
N GLU A 323 11.24 -13.63 51.66
CA GLU A 323 12.24 -12.87 52.45
C GLU A 323 11.64 -11.58 53.02
N GLN A 324 10.83 -10.88 52.23
CA GLN A 324 10.17 -9.65 52.65
C GLN A 324 9.23 -9.89 53.83
N LEU A 325 8.44 -10.97 53.79
CA LEU A 325 7.58 -11.38 54.90
C LEU A 325 8.38 -11.82 56.13
N ARG A 326 9.49 -12.56 55.94
CA ARG A 326 10.41 -12.93 57.05
C ARG A 326 11.00 -11.69 57.74
N ASN A 327 11.47 -10.72 56.95
CA ASN A 327 12.04 -9.48 57.47
C ASN A 327 10.98 -8.63 58.20
N ARG A 328 9.77 -8.53 57.63
CA ARG A 328 8.63 -7.87 58.28
C ARG A 328 8.29 -8.52 59.62
N GLN A 329 8.23 -9.86 59.67
CA GLN A 329 7.94 -10.59 60.90
C GLN A 329 9.06 -10.46 61.93
N ALA A 330 10.31 -10.47 61.51
CA ALA A 330 11.46 -10.25 62.40
C ALA A 330 11.44 -8.85 63.03
N MET A 331 11.11 -7.82 62.24
CA MET A 331 10.94 -6.44 62.72
C MET A 331 9.83 -6.35 63.75
N LEU A 332 8.64 -6.90 63.45
CA LEU A 332 7.51 -6.93 64.39
C LEU A 332 7.84 -7.67 65.68
N ASN A 333 8.56 -8.78 65.60
CA ASN A 333 9.00 -9.52 66.78
C ASN A 333 10.03 -8.73 67.59
N SER A 334 10.93 -7.99 66.95
CA SER A 334 11.90 -7.11 67.61
C SER A 334 11.21 -5.94 68.31
N GLU A 335 10.23 -5.31 67.67
CA GLU A 335 9.42 -4.23 68.24
C GLU A 335 8.64 -4.72 69.46
N LYS A 336 7.95 -5.86 69.36
CA LYS A 336 7.24 -6.48 70.49
C LYS A 336 8.18 -6.79 71.66
N ARG A 337 9.38 -7.30 71.38
CA ARG A 337 10.40 -7.55 72.41
C ARG A 337 10.90 -6.26 73.06
N PHE A 338 11.12 -5.21 72.27
CA PHE A 338 11.52 -3.91 72.78
C PHE A 338 10.44 -3.30 73.70
N LEU A 339 9.19 -3.31 73.25
CA LEU A 339 8.05 -2.82 74.05
C LEU A 339 7.89 -3.61 75.35
N ALA A 340 7.95 -4.94 75.30
CA ALA A 340 7.84 -5.77 76.49
C ALA A 340 8.97 -5.50 77.51
N VAL A 341 10.20 -5.24 77.03
CA VAL A 341 11.35 -4.88 77.90
C VAL A 341 11.19 -3.47 78.46
N ALA A 342 10.73 -2.51 77.65
CA ALA A 342 10.51 -1.12 78.06
C ALA A 342 9.37 -1.02 79.11
N GLU A 343 8.28 -1.77 78.93
CA GLU A 343 7.16 -1.81 79.88
C GLU A 343 7.51 -2.51 81.20
N ALA A 344 8.34 -3.56 81.16
CA ALA A 344 8.80 -4.25 82.36
C ALA A 344 9.90 -3.49 83.13
N SER A 345 10.50 -2.47 82.50
CA SER A 345 11.53 -1.62 83.10
C SER A 345 10.90 -0.58 84.03
N GLN A 346 11.36 -0.49 85.28
CA GLN A 346 11.00 0.61 86.21
C GLN A 346 11.70 1.94 85.88
N THR A 347 12.22 2.08 84.66
CA THR A 347 13.04 3.19 84.19
C THR A 347 12.44 3.74 82.89
N ALA A 348 12.35 5.07 82.76
CA ALA A 348 11.89 5.71 81.54
C ALA A 348 12.88 5.47 80.38
N VAL A 349 12.39 4.95 79.26
CA VAL A 349 13.17 4.76 78.04
C VAL A 349 12.82 5.89 77.07
N ILE A 350 13.79 6.77 76.79
CA ILE A 350 13.59 7.92 75.88
C ILE A 350 14.31 7.64 74.56
N MET A 351 13.56 7.58 73.46
CA MET A 351 14.12 7.45 72.12
C MET A 351 14.26 8.83 71.48
N MET A 352 15.50 9.28 71.25
CA MET A 352 15.77 10.56 70.60
C MET A 352 16.20 10.35 69.16
N SER A 353 15.39 10.81 68.20
CA SER A 353 15.79 10.93 66.80
C SER A 353 16.50 12.28 66.59
N LYS A 354 17.48 12.35 65.69
CA LYS A 354 18.33 13.54 65.43
C LYS A 354 17.56 14.82 65.06
N THR A 355 16.25 14.76 64.86
CA THR A 355 15.42 15.91 64.47
C THR A 355 14.10 16.07 65.24
N ASN A 356 13.74 15.21 66.20
CA ASN A 356 12.63 15.44 67.14
C ASN A 356 12.60 14.39 68.27
N ILE A 357 12.23 14.82 69.48
CA ILE A 357 12.00 13.96 70.65
C ILE A 357 10.50 13.61 70.69
N LEU A 358 10.17 12.32 70.58
CA LEU A 358 8.81 11.82 70.81
C LEU A 358 8.75 11.25 72.24
N TYR A 359 7.83 11.78 73.05
CA TYR A 359 7.58 11.33 74.42
C TYR A 359 6.52 10.22 74.42
N THR A 360 6.78 9.13 75.15
CA THR A 360 5.76 8.24 75.71
C THR A 360 6.12 7.91 77.14
#